data_AF-A0A384LPA1-F1
#
_entry.id   AF-A0A384LPA1-F1
#
_cell.length_a   1.000
_cell.length_b   1.000
_cell.length_c   1.000
_cell.angle_alpha   90.00
_cell.angle_beta   90.00
_cell.angle_gamma   90.00
#
_symmetry.space_group_name_H-M   'P 1'
#
loop_
_entity.id
_entity.type
_entity.pdbx_description
1 polymer ?
#
loop_
_entity_poly.entity_id
_entity_poly.type
_entity_poly.pdbx_seq_one_letter_code
_entity_poly.pdbx_strand_id
1 'polypeptide(L)'
;MNNLKNMKLLYRHILCEASKFENINYSVYFRNKAKDTFREFFRNNHVKHSDEELKAFEKDCREYLNMLRRQTVVHNMYHVDKPLVNK
;
A
#
# COMPACT_ATOMS: atom_id res chain seq x y z
N MET A 1 -3.45 21.56 9.44
CA MET A 1 -3.62 21.46 7.97
C MET A 1 -2.36 20.93 7.31
N ASN A 2 -2.20 19.61 7.21
CA ASN A 2 -1.19 18.96 6.34
C ASN A 2 -1.56 17.50 5.96
N ASN A 3 -2.79 17.05 6.26
CA ASN A 3 -3.19 15.65 6.20
C ASN A 3 -3.10 15.05 4.80
N LEU A 4 -3.50 15.79 3.76
CA LEU A 4 -3.45 15.28 2.38
C LEU A 4 -2.01 15.09 1.85
N LYS A 5 -1.07 15.96 2.25
CA LYS A 5 0.34 15.79 1.90
C LYS A 5 0.92 14.55 2.59
N ASN A 6 0.59 14.38 3.87
CA ASN A 6 0.98 13.19 4.64
C ASN A 6 0.40 11.91 4.03
N MET A 7 -0.86 11.93 3.57
CA MET A 7 -1.49 10.80 2.87
C MET A 7 -0.77 10.45 1.57
N LYS A 8 -0.40 11.45 0.76
CA LYS A 8 0.37 11.22 -0.47
C LYS A 8 1.74 10.60 -0.20
N LEU A 9 2.41 11.03 0.87
CA LEU A 9 3.69 10.44 1.28
C LEU A 9 3.50 8.99 1.76
N LEU A 10 2.49 8.75 2.60
CA LEU A 10 2.15 7.41 3.08
C LEU A 10 1.84 6.46 1.92
N TYR A 11 1.06 6.90 0.93
CA TYR A 11 0.79 6.16 -0.28
C TYR A 11 2.07 5.79 -1.05
N ARG A 12 2.99 6.74 -1.22
CA ARG A 12 4.29 6.47 -1.87
C ARG A 12 5.11 5.45 -1.10
N HIS A 13 5.12 5.52 0.24
CA HIS A 13 5.81 4.52 1.06
C HIS A 13 5.20 3.12 0.90
N ILE A 14 3.87 3.01 0.86
CA ILE A 14 3.17 1.74 0.60
C ILE A 14 3.56 1.17 -0.77
N LEU A 15 3.53 1.99 -1.83
CA LEU A 15 3.90 1.54 -3.18
C LEU A 15 5.38 1.12 -3.27
N CYS A 16 6.26 1.83 -2.58
CA CYS A 16 7.68 1.51 -2.51
C CYS A 16 7.91 0.19 -1.77
N GLU A 17 7.26 -0.01 -0.62
CA GLU A 17 7.39 -1.25 0.14
C GLU A 17 6.83 -2.44 -0.63
N ALA A 18 5.66 -2.29 -1.26
CA ALA A 18 5.07 -3.32 -2.10
C ALA A 18 5.95 -3.68 -3.31
N SER A 19 6.79 -2.77 -3.83
CA SER A 19 7.72 -3.12 -4.91
C SER A 19 8.93 -3.94 -4.48
N LYS A 20 9.18 -4.12 -3.18
CA LYS A 20 10.33 -4.87 -2.66
C LYS A 20 10.11 -6.37 -2.59
N PHE A 21 8.90 -6.87 -2.83
CA PHE A 21 8.67 -8.31 -2.95
C PHE A 21 9.44 -8.85 -4.16
N GLU A 22 10.31 -9.83 -3.93
CA GLU A 22 11.07 -10.48 -5.01
C GLU A 22 10.17 -11.20 -6.02
N ASN A 23 9.05 -11.76 -5.55
CA ASN A 23 8.05 -12.37 -6.40
C ASN A 23 7.13 -11.29 -7.02
N ILE A 24 7.17 -11.21 -8.34
CA ILE A 24 6.44 -10.21 -9.14
C ILE A 24 4.93 -10.25 -8.90
N ASN A 25 4.34 -11.42 -8.63
CA ASN A 25 2.91 -11.55 -8.41
C ASN A 25 2.48 -10.81 -7.14
N TYR A 26 3.25 -10.95 -6.05
CA TYR A 26 2.99 -10.22 -4.80
C TYR A 26 3.21 -8.72 -4.99
N SER A 27 4.31 -8.33 -5.66
CA SER A 27 4.59 -6.92 -5.95
C SER A 27 3.45 -6.26 -6.73
N VAL A 28 2.99 -6.89 -7.81
CA VAL A 28 1.87 -6.40 -8.62
C VAL A 28 0.57 -6.37 -7.82
N TYR A 29 0.25 -7.45 -7.10
CA TYR A 29 -0.95 -7.56 -6.29
C TYR A 29 -1.04 -6.43 -5.26
N PHE A 30 -0.02 -6.28 -4.41
CA PHE A 30 -0.06 -5.29 -3.33
C PHE A 30 -0.03 -3.84 -3.85
N ARG A 31 0.66 -3.58 -4.97
CA ARG A 31 0.62 -2.26 -5.63
C ARG A 31 -0.77 -1.95 -6.17
N ASN A 32 -1.44 -2.91 -6.81
CA ASN A 32 -2.79 -2.72 -7.33
C ASN A 32 -3.80 -2.56 -6.19
N LYS A 33 -3.70 -3.39 -5.14
CA LYS A 33 -4.55 -3.26 -3.95
C LYS A 33 -4.43 -1.88 -3.32
N ALA A 34 -3.20 -1.37 -3.15
CA ALA A 34 -2.98 -0.02 -2.62
C ALA A 34 -3.59 1.07 -3.52
N LYS A 35 -3.40 0.96 -4.85
CA LYS A 35 -4.02 1.89 -5.81
C LYS A 35 -5.53 1.89 -5.71
N ASP A 36 -6.14 0.71 -5.69
CA ASP A 36 -7.59 0.56 -5.63
C ASP A 36 -8.15 1.09 -4.31
N THR A 37 -7.53 0.76 -3.18
CA THR A 37 -7.94 1.28 -1.86
C THR A 37 -7.89 2.80 -1.80
N PHE A 38 -6.80 3.43 -2.25
CA PHE A 38 -6.72 4.90 -2.27
C PHE A 38 -7.69 5.50 -3.28
N ARG A 39 -7.85 4.89 -4.46
CA ARG A 39 -8.80 5.36 -5.48
C ARG A 39 -10.23 5.28 -4.96
N GLU A 40 -10.60 4.20 -4.27
CA GLU A 40 -11.92 3.98 -3.71
C GLU A 40 -12.22 4.98 -2.60
N PHE A 41 -11.28 5.17 -1.65
CA PHE A 41 -11.43 6.14 -0.58
C PHE A 41 -11.65 7.55 -1.14
N PHE A 42 -10.81 7.99 -2.08
CA PHE A 42 -10.92 9.32 -2.70
C PHE A 42 -11.87 9.38 -3.93
N ARG A 43 -12.67 8.34 -4.21
CA ARG A 43 -13.50 8.26 -5.42
C ARG A 43 -14.51 9.39 -5.48
N ASN A 44 -15.07 9.75 -4.32
CA ASN A 44 -16.08 10.78 -4.20
C ASN A 44 -15.40 12.12 -3.83
N ASN A 45 -14.61 12.69 -4.76
CA ASN A 45 -13.93 13.98 -4.57
C ASN A 45 -14.88 15.16 -4.26
N HIS A 46 -16.21 14.97 -4.39
CA HIS A 46 -17.25 15.93 -4.03
C HIS A 46 -17.70 15.84 -2.56
N VAL A 47 -17.41 14.75 -1.86
CA VAL A 47 -17.68 14.58 -0.43
C VAL A 47 -16.37 14.86 0.30
N LYS A 48 -16.30 15.99 1.02
CA LYS A 48 -15.18 16.22 1.94
C LYS A 48 -15.27 15.15 3.03
N HIS A 49 -14.31 14.23 3.06
CA HIS A 49 -14.15 13.32 4.19
C HIS A 49 -14.03 14.12 5.48
N SER A 50 -14.64 13.62 6.55
CA SER A 50 -14.44 14.19 7.88
C SER A 50 -13.00 14.00 8.34
N ASP A 51 -12.57 14.80 9.31
CA ASP A 51 -11.25 14.64 9.91
C ASP A 51 -11.11 13.28 10.62
N GLU A 52 -12.20 12.72 11.15
CA GLU A 52 -12.25 11.40 11.75
C GLU A 52 -12.05 10.29 10.71
N GLU A 53 -12.72 10.37 9.55
CA GLU A 53 -12.56 9.43 8.45
C GLU A 53 -11.13 9.44 7.90
N LEU A 54 -10.55 10.64 7.74
CA LEU A 54 -9.17 10.79 7.30
C LEU A 54 -8.17 10.19 8.30
N LYS A 55 -8.39 10.39 9.61
CA LYS A 55 -7.53 9.81 10.66
C LYS A 55 -7.66 8.29 10.73
N ALA A 56 -8.87 7.75 10.59
CA ALA A 56 -9.10 6.31 10.56
C ALA A 56 -8.40 5.68 9.36
N PHE A 57 -8.59 6.25 8.17
CA PHE A 57 -7.92 5.78 6.97
C PHE A 57 -6.39 5.88 7.04
N GLU A 58 -5.87 6.99 7.60
CA GLU A 58 -4.45 7.15 7.88
C GLU A 58 -3.90 6.03 8.77
N LYS A 59 -4.62 5.73 9.86
CA LYS A 59 -4.24 4.68 10.80
C LYS A 59 -4.18 3.32 10.09
N ASP A 60 -5.22 2.97 9.35
CA ASP A 60 -5.30 1.70 8.61
C ASP A 60 -4.15 1.58 7.59
N CYS A 61 -3.84 2.67 6.88
CA CYS A 61 -2.73 2.72 5.93
C CYS A 61 -1.36 2.56 6.61
N ARG A 62 -1.18 3.09 7.82
CA ARG A 62 0.06 2.93 8.61
C ARG A 62 0.21 1.48 9.09
N GLU A 63 -0.86 0.88 9.56
CA GLU A 63 -0.88 -0.53 9.97
C GLU A 63 -0.59 -1.45 8.77
N TYR A 64 -1.20 -1.16 7.62
CA TYR A 64 -0.96 -1.85 6.36
C TYR A 64 0.50 -1.73 5.89
N LEU A 65 1.10 -0.53 5.93
CA LEU A 65 2.52 -0.33 5.62
C LEU A 65 3.43 -1.16 6.54
N ASN A 66 3.12 -1.18 7.84
CA ASN A 66 3.89 -1.98 8.81
C ASN A 66 3.75 -3.48 8.55
N MET A 67 2.57 -3.93 8.15
CA MET A 67 2.35 -5.30 7.70
C MET A 67 3.18 -5.61 6.45
N LEU A 68 3.15 -4.75 5.42
CA LEU A 68 3.93 -4.95 4.20
C LEU A 68 5.42 -5.07 4.50
N ARG A 69 5.98 -4.20 5.36
CA ARG A 69 7.39 -4.29 5.76
C ARG A 69 7.75 -5.65 6.34
N ARG A 70 6.90 -6.21 7.22
CA ARG A 70 7.11 -7.55 7.78
C ARG A 70 6.99 -8.63 6.70
N GLN A 71 5.96 -8.55 5.87
CA GLN A 71 5.70 -9.55 4.82
C GLN A 71 6.79 -9.56 3.75
N THR A 72 7.29 -8.40 3.33
CA THR A 72 8.42 -8.31 2.40
C THR A 72 9.65 -9.00 2.98
N VAL A 73 9.99 -8.73 4.25
CA VAL A 73 11.14 -9.36 4.90
C VAL A 73 10.96 -10.87 4.99
N VAL A 74 9.82 -11.33 5.54
CA VAL A 74 9.53 -12.76 5.68
C VAL A 74 9.53 -13.44 4.31
N HIS A 75 8.88 -12.86 3.31
CA HIS A 75 8.82 -13.43 1.97
C HIS A 75 10.20 -13.52 1.33
N ASN A 76 11.02 -12.47 1.40
CA ASN A 76 12.35 -12.48 0.78
C ASN A 76 13.36 -13.34 1.56
N MET A 77 13.13 -13.64 2.84
CA MET A 77 13.94 -14.61 3.60
C MET A 77 13.78 -16.03 3.07
N TYR A 78 12.59 -16.37 2.57
CA TYR A 78 12.35 -17.65 1.92
C TYR A 78 12.43 -17.42 0.41
N HIS A 79 13.56 -17.75 -0.21
CA HIS A 79 13.65 -17.77 -1.67
C HIS A 79 12.71 -18.86 -2.21
N VAL A 80 11.45 -18.49 -2.40
CA VAL A 80 10.49 -19.28 -3.16
C VAL A 80 10.89 -19.11 -4.62
N ASP A 81 11.23 -20.23 -5.27
CA ASP A 81 11.63 -20.25 -6.68
C ASP A 81 10.84 -19.23 -7.50
N LYS A 82 11.56 -18.35 -8.21
CA LYS A 82 10.92 -17.31 -9.03
C LYS A 82 9.90 -18.00 -9.94
N PRO A 83 8.65 -17.50 -10.01
CA PRO A 83 7.62 -18.14 -10.82
C PRO A 83 8.12 -18.29 -12.26
N LEU A 84 7.93 -19.47 -12.84
CA LEU A 84 8.43 -19.85 -14.17
C LEU A 84 7.91 -18.95 -15.31
N VAL A 85 6.94 -18.08 -15.04
CA VAL A 85 6.37 -17.14 -16.00
C VAL A 85 6.92 -15.75 -15.72
N ASN A 86 7.93 -15.35 -16.51
CA ASN A 86 8.28 -13.95 -16.68
C ASN A 86 7.48 -13.40 -17.87
N LYS A 87 6.94 -12.17 -17.71
CA LYS A 87 6.35 -11.41 -18.82
C LYS A 87 7.39 -11.02 -19.84
#